data_AF-A0A0M0BNZ9-F1
#
_entry.id   AF-A0A0M0BNZ9-F1
#
_cell.length_a   1.000
_cell.length_b   1.000
_cell.length_c   1.000
_cell.angle_alpha   90.00
_cell.angle_beta   90.00
_cell.angle_gamma   90.00
#
_symmetry.space_group_name_H-M   'P 1'
#
loop_
_entity.id
_entity.type
_entity.pdbx_description
1 polymer ?
#
loop_
_entity_poly.entity_id
_entity_poly.type
_entity_poly.pdbx_seq_one_letter_code
_entity_poly.pdbx_strand_id
1 'polypeptide(L)'
;MMVSQDSILDAVIDALPEGADIPEGLDVDSIRNLLPPTALVVVYLDVPSELAEEKAEAISSAFSDAFGIGLRRMIALSPPLPESDGAERAPLVSIVVYEAPDELADLSEAFIDLLPADRGGLVELMEEAHERGRLTPGVASGSPDCAAMFTGFVNLATLGEYLPLEELDRLNVSRLILPSIDAPLGLTGAVSYWKRGIQSPPGAHTFDMLRLLGVESPVSFSSDADMSNVFMIATNLTLGAGMDKGDYAVTLTTTTPLTEAVQGVAQWMTVTELPPGALVDPSHFRIDLSGVMPLNVAVSKQASPMEASRNGEVQVTVTVRNDDDHQMMEVALDDGDALLGYPTSTSVASGSTGAAWAVIHPGESKSLTYTVKLGSSGVYTLRPAAVRYVHGGKAFSQDSNPAEVRVSRPSALPFVAEAVASTWSSTSRALDGFTGGNGSSILMASTAAWAAALAFMEYRGFRKWLSGG
;
A
#
# COMPACT_ATOMS: atom_id res chain seq x y z
N MET A 1 -9.03 -2.45 -14.42
CA MET A 1 -8.09 -1.50 -13.79
C MET A 1 -6.81 -2.24 -13.53
N MET A 2 -5.69 -1.79 -14.09
CA MET A 2 -4.39 -2.32 -13.71
C MET A 2 -3.84 -1.50 -12.54
N VAL A 3 -3.25 -2.15 -11.54
CA VAL A 3 -2.71 -1.51 -10.35
C VAL A 3 -1.33 -2.09 -10.13
N SER A 4 -0.31 -1.23 -10.16
CA SER A 4 1.04 -1.57 -9.71
C SER A 4 1.32 -0.90 -8.39
N GLN A 5 1.86 -1.65 -7.43
CA GLN A 5 1.96 -1.19 -6.04
C GLN A 5 3.34 -0.66 -5.69
N ASP A 6 3.33 0.52 -5.07
CA ASP A 6 4.24 0.77 -3.95
C ASP A 6 3.67 1.75 -2.91
N SER A 7 2.46 1.48 -2.36
CA SER A 7 1.76 2.18 -1.23
C SER A 7 0.34 2.71 -1.48
N ILE A 8 -0.30 2.37 -2.61
CA ILE A 8 -1.71 2.75 -2.87
C ILE A 8 -2.67 2.28 -1.76
N LEU A 9 -2.33 1.18 -1.06
CA LEU A 9 -3.14 0.71 0.06
C LEU A 9 -3.18 1.73 1.20
N ASP A 10 -2.07 2.41 1.51
CA ASP A 10 -2.03 3.41 2.60
C ASP A 10 -2.88 4.64 2.22
N ALA A 11 -2.82 5.07 0.96
CA ALA A 11 -3.65 6.17 0.45
C ALA A 11 -5.14 5.80 0.35
N VAL A 12 -5.46 4.54 0.03
CA VAL A 12 -6.83 4.01 0.00
C VAL A 12 -7.38 3.79 1.41
N ILE A 13 -6.53 3.36 2.35
CA ILE A 13 -6.85 3.18 3.77
C ILE A 13 -7.09 4.55 4.44
N ASP A 14 -6.25 5.55 4.17
CA ASP A 14 -6.43 6.92 4.67
C ASP A 14 -7.64 7.63 4.04
N ALA A 15 -8.09 7.18 2.87
CA ALA A 15 -9.29 7.68 2.20
C ALA A 15 -10.60 6.99 2.65
N LEU A 16 -10.53 5.98 3.52
CA LEU A 16 -11.71 5.37 4.10
C LEU A 16 -12.39 6.34 5.07
N PRO A 17 -13.74 6.46 5.05
CA PRO A 17 -14.45 7.34 5.96
C PRO A 17 -14.20 6.98 7.43
N GLU A 18 -14.11 8.00 8.30
CA GLU A 18 -13.91 7.83 9.74
C GLU A 18 -14.90 6.78 10.30
N GLY A 19 -14.37 5.63 10.75
CA GLY A 19 -15.16 4.52 11.30
C GLY A 19 -15.12 3.21 10.51
N ALA A 20 -14.48 3.16 9.34
CA ALA A 20 -14.14 1.90 8.69
C ALA A 20 -12.87 1.31 9.31
N ASP A 21 -13.00 0.69 10.49
CA ASP A 21 -11.87 0.01 11.13
C ASP A 21 -11.37 -1.15 10.26
N ILE A 22 -10.09 -1.10 9.88
CA ILE A 22 -9.38 -2.30 9.40
C ILE A 22 -9.52 -3.35 10.52
N PRO A 23 -9.98 -4.58 10.23
CA PRO A 23 -10.18 -5.58 11.28
C PRO A 23 -8.89 -5.78 12.08
N GLU A 24 -8.99 -5.69 13.41
CA GLU A 24 -7.85 -5.82 14.33
C GLU A 24 -7.04 -7.09 14.02
N GLY A 25 -5.78 -6.93 13.61
CA GLY A 25 -4.87 -8.04 13.30
C GLY A 25 -4.56 -8.26 11.81
N LEU A 26 -5.14 -7.48 10.89
CA LEU A 26 -4.67 -7.40 9.51
C LEU A 26 -3.38 -6.59 9.44
N ASP A 27 -2.27 -7.29 9.19
CA ASP A 27 -0.99 -6.68 8.89
C ASP A 27 -1.00 -6.17 7.44
N VAL A 28 -1.07 -4.85 7.28
CA VAL A 28 -1.09 -4.17 5.98
C VAL A 28 0.18 -4.47 5.18
N ASP A 29 1.33 -4.65 5.85
CA ASP A 29 2.59 -5.05 5.20
C ASP A 29 2.53 -6.51 4.72
N SER A 30 1.85 -7.40 5.45
CA SER A 30 1.58 -8.77 4.99
C SER A 30 0.64 -8.80 3.78
N ILE A 31 -0.36 -7.92 3.69
CA ILE A 31 -1.21 -7.79 2.49
C ILE A 31 -0.43 -7.20 1.31
N ARG A 32 0.43 -6.20 1.58
CA ARG A 32 1.34 -5.60 0.59
C ARG A 32 2.30 -6.63 -0.01
N ASN A 33 2.85 -7.53 0.82
CA ASN A 33 3.70 -8.64 0.37
C ASN A 33 2.95 -9.76 -0.36
N LEU A 34 1.62 -9.77 -0.33
CA LEU A 34 0.76 -10.73 -1.03
C LEU A 34 0.19 -10.17 -2.34
N LEU A 35 0.29 -8.85 -2.57
CA LEU A 35 -0.15 -8.22 -3.81
C LEU A 35 0.94 -8.38 -4.87
N PRO A 36 0.60 -8.86 -6.08
CA PRO A 36 1.56 -8.98 -7.16
C PRO A 36 2.05 -7.58 -7.60
N PRO A 37 3.27 -7.47 -8.18
CA PRO A 37 3.80 -6.21 -8.71
C PRO A 37 2.82 -5.52 -9.64
N THR A 38 2.13 -6.30 -10.49
CA THR A 38 1.06 -5.85 -11.38
C THR A 38 -0.18 -6.71 -11.19
N ALA A 39 -1.34 -6.07 -10.98
CA ALA A 39 -2.64 -6.74 -10.94
C ALA A 39 -3.61 -6.14 -11.96
N LEU A 40 -4.39 -6.97 -12.67
CA LEU A 40 -5.58 -6.55 -13.41
C LEU A 40 -6.83 -6.92 -12.59
N VAL A 41 -7.57 -5.90 -12.15
CA VAL A 41 -8.85 -6.04 -11.46
C VAL A 41 -9.97 -5.73 -12.43
N VAL A 42 -10.88 -6.70 -12.61
CA VAL A 42 -12.10 -6.57 -13.42
C VAL A 42 -13.30 -6.65 -12.49
N VAL A 43 -14.11 -5.60 -12.46
CA VAL A 43 -15.30 -5.51 -11.60
C VAL A 43 -16.54 -5.46 -12.49
N TYR A 44 -17.50 -6.33 -12.19
CA TYR A 44 -18.83 -6.32 -12.80
C TYR A 44 -19.89 -6.04 -11.75
N LEU A 45 -20.88 -5.25 -12.14
CA LEU A 45 -22.07 -4.95 -11.36
C LEU A 45 -23.28 -5.61 -12.04
N ASP A 46 -24.09 -6.31 -11.26
CA ASP A 46 -25.28 -7.06 -11.68
C ASP A 46 -25.02 -8.11 -12.78
N VAL A 47 -23.80 -8.67 -12.81
CA VAL A 47 -23.42 -9.76 -13.70
C VAL A 47 -23.11 -11.03 -12.89
N PRO A 48 -23.86 -12.13 -13.11
CA PRO A 48 -23.60 -13.41 -12.45
C PRO A 48 -22.12 -13.83 -12.58
N SER A 49 -21.57 -14.45 -11.54
CA SER A 49 -20.14 -14.77 -11.43
C SER A 49 -19.61 -15.57 -12.63
N GLU A 50 -20.37 -16.56 -13.12
CA GLU A 50 -19.98 -17.38 -14.27
C GLU A 50 -19.78 -16.56 -15.56
N LEU A 51 -20.70 -15.62 -15.82
CA LEU A 51 -20.63 -14.73 -16.98
C LEU A 51 -19.57 -13.63 -16.80
N ALA A 52 -19.39 -13.17 -15.55
CA ALA A 52 -18.35 -12.22 -15.20
C ALA A 52 -16.96 -12.82 -15.43
N GLU A 53 -16.74 -14.09 -15.08
CA GLU A 53 -15.49 -14.80 -15.32
C GLU A 53 -15.18 -14.97 -16.82
N GLU A 54 -16.17 -15.40 -17.62
CA GLU A 54 -15.99 -15.53 -19.08
C GLU A 54 -15.60 -14.19 -19.73
N LYS A 55 -16.30 -13.12 -19.37
CA LYS A 55 -15.98 -11.77 -19.87
C LYS A 55 -14.63 -11.28 -19.36
N ALA A 56 -14.27 -11.58 -18.11
CA ALA A 56 -12.99 -11.22 -17.54
C ALA A 56 -11.82 -11.91 -18.27
N GLU A 57 -12.01 -13.16 -18.72
CA GLU A 57 -11.01 -13.87 -19.51
C GLU A 57 -10.76 -13.18 -20.86
N ALA A 58 -11.82 -12.76 -21.56
CA ALA A 58 -11.70 -11.98 -22.78
C ALA A 58 -10.97 -10.63 -22.55
N ILE A 59 -11.28 -9.93 -21.46
CA ILE A 59 -10.58 -8.69 -21.09
C ILE A 59 -9.11 -8.97 -20.78
N SER A 60 -8.82 -10.02 -20.00
CA SER A 60 -7.44 -10.38 -19.67
C SER A 60 -6.63 -10.72 -20.91
N SER A 61 -7.22 -11.43 -21.89
CA SER A 61 -6.55 -11.73 -23.16
C SER A 61 -6.26 -10.46 -23.94
N ALA A 62 -7.23 -9.54 -24.04
CA ALA A 62 -7.04 -8.27 -24.73
C ALA A 62 -5.96 -7.40 -24.06
N PHE A 63 -5.90 -7.38 -22.73
CA PHE A 63 -4.83 -6.71 -21.99
C PHE A 63 -3.48 -7.39 -22.20
N SER A 64 -3.42 -8.72 -22.10
CA SER A 64 -2.20 -9.49 -22.38
C SER A 64 -1.65 -9.22 -23.77
N ASP A 65 -2.52 -9.15 -24.78
CA ASP A 65 -2.13 -8.84 -26.16
C ASP A 65 -1.67 -7.39 -26.33
N ALA A 66 -2.37 -6.43 -25.69
CA ALA A 66 -2.07 -5.01 -25.82
C ALA A 66 -0.75 -4.61 -25.15
N PHE A 67 -0.45 -5.18 -23.97
CA PHE A 67 0.74 -4.83 -23.18
C PHE A 67 1.85 -5.88 -23.25
N GLY A 68 1.64 -7.00 -23.95
CA GLY A 68 2.61 -8.10 -24.03
C GLY A 68 2.84 -8.84 -22.70
N ILE A 69 1.86 -8.80 -21.78
CA ILE A 69 1.99 -9.34 -20.42
C ILE A 69 1.33 -10.71 -20.24
N GLY A 70 1.93 -11.55 -19.40
CA GLY A 70 1.41 -12.89 -19.08
C GLY A 70 0.49 -12.88 -17.86
N LEU A 71 -0.77 -12.44 -18.01
CA LEU A 71 -1.73 -12.39 -16.91
C LEU A 71 -2.17 -13.80 -16.47
N ARG A 72 -2.18 -14.04 -15.17
CA ARG A 72 -2.66 -15.29 -14.54
C ARG A 72 -3.78 -14.97 -13.57
N ARG A 73 -4.87 -15.71 -13.64
CA ARG A 73 -5.99 -15.52 -12.72
C ARG A 73 -5.58 -15.89 -11.29
N MET A 74 -5.72 -14.94 -10.36
CA MET A 74 -5.50 -15.17 -8.93
C MET A 74 -6.80 -15.63 -8.25
N ILE A 75 -7.85 -14.81 -8.35
CA ILE A 75 -9.07 -14.99 -7.58
C ILE A 75 -10.29 -14.45 -8.35
N ALA A 76 -11.43 -15.10 -8.16
CA ALA A 76 -12.75 -14.59 -8.53
C ALA A 76 -13.63 -14.60 -7.27
N LEU A 77 -14.25 -13.47 -6.95
CA LEU A 77 -15.00 -13.27 -5.73
C LEU A 77 -16.26 -12.45 -5.98
N SER A 78 -17.36 -12.86 -5.36
CA SER A 78 -18.63 -12.13 -5.38
C SER A 78 -18.99 -11.78 -3.93
N PRO A 79 -18.48 -10.66 -3.40
CA PRO A 79 -18.67 -10.31 -2.00
C PRO A 79 -20.15 -10.00 -1.75
N PRO A 80 -20.74 -10.48 -0.64
CA PRO A 80 -22.07 -10.07 -0.26
C PRO A 80 -22.03 -8.59 0.15
N LEU A 81 -22.70 -7.72 -0.60
CA LEU A 81 -22.87 -6.32 -0.18
C LEU A 81 -24.02 -6.24 0.84
N PRO A 82 -23.86 -5.44 1.92
CA PRO A 82 -24.96 -5.17 2.84
C PRO A 82 -26.09 -4.45 2.09
N GLU A 83 -27.33 -4.85 2.35
CA GLU A 83 -28.51 -4.10 1.88
C GLU A 83 -28.44 -2.69 2.47
N SER A 84 -28.33 -1.67 1.62
CA SER A 84 -28.41 -0.28 2.08
C SER A 84 -29.87 0.04 2.42
N ASP A 85 -30.09 0.74 3.53
CA ASP A 85 -31.42 1.20 3.92
C ASP A 85 -32.08 1.99 2.77
N GLY A 86 -33.09 1.40 2.13
CA GLY A 86 -33.86 2.01 1.04
C GLY A 86 -33.60 1.48 -0.39
N ALA A 87 -32.65 0.55 -0.61
CA ALA A 87 -32.47 -0.09 -1.92
C ALA A 87 -33.31 -1.37 -2.03
N GLU A 88 -34.07 -1.54 -3.13
CA GLU A 88 -34.91 -2.73 -3.37
C GLU A 88 -34.12 -4.04 -3.53
N ARG A 89 -32.79 -3.96 -3.77
CA ARG A 89 -31.88 -5.10 -3.86
C ARG A 89 -30.42 -4.66 -3.73
N ALA A 90 -29.58 -5.41 -3.00
CA ALA A 90 -28.13 -5.21 -3.03
C ALA A 90 -27.57 -5.59 -4.41
N PRO A 91 -26.73 -4.76 -5.04
CA PRO A 91 -26.19 -5.04 -6.37
C PRO A 91 -25.24 -6.24 -6.30
N LEU A 92 -25.28 -7.08 -7.33
CA LEU A 92 -24.41 -8.24 -7.40
C LEU A 92 -23.04 -7.81 -7.93
N VAL A 93 -22.03 -7.78 -7.06
CA VAL A 93 -20.65 -7.45 -7.45
C VAL A 93 -19.90 -8.74 -7.74
N SER A 94 -19.25 -8.81 -8.90
CA SER A 94 -18.32 -9.89 -9.26
C SER A 94 -16.96 -9.28 -9.57
N ILE A 95 -15.93 -9.66 -8.82
CA ILE A 95 -14.56 -9.17 -8.96
C ILE A 95 -13.69 -10.33 -9.41
N VAL A 96 -12.96 -10.15 -10.50
CA VAL A 96 -11.96 -11.10 -10.98
C VAL A 96 -10.61 -10.40 -11.01
N VAL A 97 -9.60 -11.01 -10.39
CA VAL A 97 -8.25 -10.47 -10.26
C VAL A 97 -7.27 -11.38 -10.96
N TYR A 98 -6.42 -10.78 -11.79
CA TYR A 98 -5.28 -11.42 -12.44
C TYR A 98 -3.98 -10.77 -11.96
N GLU A 99 -2.90 -11.53 -11.96
CA GLU A 99 -1.54 -11.07 -11.65
C GLU A 99 -0.62 -11.19 -12.85
N ALA A 100 0.38 -10.32 -12.90
CA ALA A 100 1.56 -10.45 -13.74
C ALA A 100 2.82 -10.20 -12.89
N PRO A 101 3.93 -10.91 -13.17
CA PRO A 101 5.21 -10.69 -12.48
C PRO A 101 5.91 -9.40 -12.94
N ASP A 102 5.50 -8.83 -14.07
CA ASP A 102 6.05 -7.62 -14.69
C ASP A 102 5.90 -6.41 -13.75
N GLU A 103 6.94 -5.59 -13.64
CA GLU A 103 6.96 -4.39 -12.79
C GLU A 103 6.43 -3.16 -13.55
N LEU A 104 6.01 -2.12 -12.84
CA LEU A 104 5.57 -0.86 -13.48
C LEU A 104 6.62 -0.28 -14.43
N ALA A 105 7.89 -0.40 -14.08
CA ALA A 105 8.98 0.11 -14.90
C ALA A 105 8.96 -0.50 -16.32
N ASP A 106 8.64 -1.80 -16.42
CA ASP A 106 8.57 -2.52 -17.70
C ASP A 106 7.32 -2.15 -18.50
N LEU A 107 6.23 -1.76 -17.82
CA LEU A 107 4.93 -1.50 -18.45
C LEU A 107 4.64 -0.01 -18.69
N SER A 108 5.38 0.87 -18.03
CA SER A 108 5.08 2.30 -17.99
C SER A 108 5.14 2.96 -19.38
N GLU A 109 6.07 2.56 -20.24
CA GLU A 109 6.15 3.03 -21.63
C GLU A 109 4.88 2.66 -22.40
N ALA A 110 4.43 1.41 -22.30
CA ALA A 110 3.22 0.94 -22.97
C ALA A 110 1.94 1.64 -22.47
N PHE A 111 1.90 2.16 -21.23
CA PHE A 111 0.79 3.01 -20.77
C PHE A 111 0.82 4.40 -21.37
N ILE A 112 2.01 4.99 -21.42
CA ILE A 112 2.20 6.34 -21.96
C ILE A 112 1.88 6.35 -23.46
N ASP A 113 2.25 5.29 -24.19
CA ASP A 113 1.94 5.10 -25.61
C ASP A 113 0.44 5.02 -25.94
N LEU A 114 -0.43 4.79 -24.94
CA LEU A 114 -1.88 4.85 -25.13
C LEU A 114 -2.41 6.28 -25.17
N LEU A 115 -1.64 7.24 -24.66
CA LEU A 115 -2.03 8.64 -24.72
C LEU A 115 -1.89 9.13 -26.18
N PRO A 116 -2.84 9.92 -26.68
CA PRO A 116 -2.83 10.39 -28.07
C PRO A 116 -1.83 11.54 -28.25
N ALA A 117 -0.54 11.21 -28.22
CA ALA A 117 0.57 12.16 -28.31
C ALA A 117 0.53 13.01 -29.59
N ASP A 118 -0.02 12.46 -30.67
CA ASP A 118 -0.23 13.15 -31.94
C ASP A 118 -1.20 14.34 -31.83
N ARG A 119 -2.01 14.41 -30.78
CA ARG A 119 -2.92 15.53 -30.48
C ARG A 119 -2.28 16.62 -29.61
N GLY A 120 -1.05 16.41 -29.14
CA GLY A 120 -0.27 17.36 -28.35
C GLY A 120 -0.92 17.76 -27.02
N GLY A 121 -0.51 18.92 -26.50
CA GLY A 121 -1.09 19.54 -25.30
C GLY A 121 -0.57 18.94 -23.98
N LEU A 122 -1.46 18.65 -23.03
CA LEU A 122 -1.06 18.08 -21.73
C LEU A 122 -0.52 16.64 -21.83
N VAL A 123 -0.71 15.96 -22.96
CA VAL A 123 -0.11 14.64 -23.20
C VAL A 123 1.42 14.76 -23.30
N GLU A 124 1.92 15.77 -24.01
CA GLU A 124 3.37 16.01 -24.15
C GLU A 124 4.03 16.26 -22.79
N LEU A 125 3.31 16.91 -21.86
CA LEU A 125 3.76 17.09 -20.48
C LEU A 125 3.93 15.74 -19.77
N MET A 126 3.01 14.80 -19.98
CA MET A 126 3.10 13.45 -19.39
C MET A 126 4.20 12.60 -20.02
N GLU A 127 4.42 12.72 -21.32
CA GLU A 127 5.55 12.07 -22.00
C GLU A 127 6.89 12.60 -21.48
N GLU A 128 7.08 13.92 -21.42
CA GLU A 128 8.32 14.50 -20.87
C GLU A 128 8.52 14.08 -19.41
N ALA A 129 7.46 14.10 -18.58
CA ALA A 129 7.55 13.64 -17.20
C ALA A 129 7.95 12.16 -17.12
N HIS A 130 7.42 11.30 -17.99
CA HIS A 130 7.79 9.90 -18.08
C HIS A 130 9.26 9.71 -18.47
N GLU A 131 9.71 10.36 -19.56
CA GLU A 131 11.10 10.32 -20.04
C GLU A 131 12.11 10.76 -18.99
N ARG A 132 11.72 11.72 -18.13
CA ARG A 132 12.55 12.22 -17.02
C ARG A 132 12.49 11.31 -15.77
N GLY A 133 11.79 10.17 -15.85
CA GLY A 133 11.62 9.21 -14.76
C GLY A 133 10.70 9.72 -13.64
N ARG A 134 9.84 10.71 -13.91
CA ARG A 134 8.97 11.35 -12.91
C ARG A 134 7.60 10.71 -12.76
N LEU A 135 7.30 9.67 -13.53
CA LEU A 135 6.08 8.87 -13.38
C LEU A 135 6.34 7.42 -12.97
N THR A 136 7.61 7.02 -12.84
CA THR A 136 8.01 5.64 -12.51
C THR A 136 8.91 5.64 -11.28
N PRO A 137 8.56 4.92 -10.20
CA PRO A 137 9.36 4.86 -8.98
C PRO A 137 10.78 4.33 -9.22
N GLY A 138 11.76 4.88 -8.51
CA GLY A 138 13.13 4.38 -8.49
C GLY A 138 13.98 4.60 -9.76
N VAL A 139 13.42 5.17 -10.83
CA VAL A 139 14.13 5.35 -12.12
C VAL A 139 15.15 6.50 -12.08
N ALA A 140 14.85 7.59 -11.37
CA ALA A 140 15.66 8.80 -11.31
C ALA A 140 15.62 9.48 -9.94
N SER A 141 16.54 10.43 -9.74
CA SER A 141 16.49 11.30 -8.56
C SER A 141 15.24 12.19 -8.63
N GLY A 142 14.36 12.04 -7.64
CA GLY A 142 13.07 12.73 -7.59
C GLY A 142 11.95 12.04 -8.38
N SER A 143 12.15 10.79 -8.78
CA SER A 143 11.04 9.87 -9.08
C SER A 143 10.04 9.82 -7.91
N PRO A 144 8.77 9.49 -8.19
CA PRO A 144 7.81 9.28 -7.14
C PRO A 144 8.23 8.12 -6.23
N ASP A 145 7.85 8.19 -4.96
CA ASP A 145 7.98 7.08 -4.02
C ASP A 145 6.98 5.96 -4.37
N CYS A 146 5.83 6.31 -4.95
CA CYS A 146 4.84 5.38 -5.46
C CYS A 146 4.20 5.90 -6.75
N ALA A 147 3.90 5.01 -7.69
CA ALA A 147 3.01 5.33 -8.79
C ALA A 147 2.08 4.15 -9.12
N ALA A 148 0.89 4.50 -9.59
CA ALA A 148 -0.11 3.60 -10.15
C ALA A 148 -0.41 4.10 -11.57
N MET A 149 -0.40 3.22 -12.57
CA MET A 149 -0.90 3.53 -13.90
C MET A 149 -2.13 2.68 -14.17
N PHE A 150 -3.16 3.30 -14.73
CA PHE A 150 -4.44 2.66 -14.98
C PHE A 150 -4.96 3.02 -16.37
N THR A 151 -5.63 2.06 -16.99
CA THR A 151 -6.35 2.25 -18.25
C THR A 151 -7.61 1.39 -18.28
N GLY A 152 -8.60 1.81 -19.03
CA GLY A 152 -9.85 1.06 -19.22
C GLY A 152 -11.00 1.93 -19.71
N PHE A 153 -12.21 1.45 -19.44
CA PHE A 153 -13.44 2.15 -19.78
C PHE A 153 -14.29 2.32 -18.52
N VAL A 154 -14.90 3.49 -18.37
CA VAL A 154 -15.84 3.77 -17.29
C VAL A 154 -17.17 4.19 -17.87
N ASN A 155 -18.24 3.53 -17.41
CA ASN A 155 -19.60 4.01 -17.65
C ASN A 155 -19.91 5.09 -16.63
N LEU A 156 -19.92 6.35 -17.07
CA LEU A 156 -20.16 7.50 -16.18
C LEU A 156 -21.55 7.47 -15.54
N ALA A 157 -22.56 6.94 -16.23
CA ALA A 157 -23.91 6.80 -15.68
C ALA A 157 -23.92 5.86 -14.46
N THR A 158 -23.20 4.73 -14.56
CA THR A 158 -23.05 3.80 -13.45
C THR A 158 -22.14 4.40 -12.37
N LEU A 159 -21.04 5.06 -12.73
CA LEU A 159 -20.12 5.66 -11.76
C LEU A 159 -20.84 6.65 -10.82
N GLY A 160 -21.78 7.44 -11.35
CA GLY A 160 -22.54 8.42 -10.56
C GLY A 160 -23.53 7.81 -9.57
N GLU A 161 -23.88 6.53 -9.70
CA GLU A 161 -24.73 5.83 -8.72
C GLU A 161 -23.93 5.32 -7.51
N TYR A 162 -22.60 5.15 -7.66
CA TYR A 162 -21.74 4.52 -6.64
C TYR A 162 -20.69 5.47 -6.04
N LEU A 163 -20.31 6.53 -6.74
CA LEU A 163 -19.52 7.60 -6.15
C LEU A 163 -20.47 8.59 -5.48
N PRO A 164 -20.11 9.12 -4.29
CA PRO A 164 -20.80 10.27 -3.70
C PRO A 164 -20.43 11.53 -4.52
N LEU A 165 -20.92 11.59 -5.76
CA LEU A 165 -20.81 12.76 -6.62
C LEU A 165 -21.60 13.94 -6.07
N GLU A 166 -22.45 13.73 -5.05
CA GLU A 166 -23.21 14.78 -4.37
C GLU A 166 -22.32 15.95 -3.93
N GLU A 167 -21.08 15.72 -3.46
CA GLU A 167 -20.16 16.81 -3.12
C GLU A 167 -19.58 17.50 -4.37
N LEU A 168 -19.24 16.77 -5.43
CA LEU A 168 -18.77 17.35 -6.70
C LEU A 168 -19.88 18.13 -7.44
N ASP A 169 -21.11 17.66 -7.31
CA ASP A 169 -22.33 18.28 -7.82
C ASP A 169 -22.73 19.48 -6.94
N ARG A 170 -22.60 19.39 -5.60
CA ARG A 170 -22.78 20.52 -4.67
C ARG A 170 -21.80 21.65 -4.99
N LEU A 171 -20.58 21.28 -5.37
CA LEU A 171 -19.53 22.20 -5.78
C LEU A 171 -19.67 22.63 -7.26
N ASN A 172 -20.64 22.13 -8.02
CA ASN A 172 -20.84 22.40 -9.46
C ASN A 172 -19.58 22.17 -10.32
N VAL A 173 -18.63 21.34 -9.87
CA VAL A 173 -17.38 21.06 -10.59
C VAL A 173 -17.44 19.77 -11.40
N SER A 174 -18.45 18.93 -11.20
CA SER A 174 -18.59 17.66 -11.93
C SER A 174 -18.54 17.84 -13.44
N ARG A 175 -19.21 18.86 -13.98
CA ARG A 175 -19.20 19.19 -15.43
C ARG A 175 -17.88 19.78 -15.94
N LEU A 176 -17.02 20.25 -15.05
CA LEU A 176 -15.69 20.78 -15.38
C LEU A 176 -14.63 19.68 -15.39
N ILE A 177 -14.92 18.52 -14.78
CA ILE A 177 -13.97 17.41 -14.60
C ILE A 177 -14.39 16.20 -15.42
N LEU A 178 -15.71 15.93 -15.53
CA LEU A 178 -16.26 14.80 -16.24
C LEU A 178 -16.99 15.26 -17.51
N PRO A 179 -16.64 14.70 -18.68
CA PRO A 179 -17.37 14.99 -19.91
C PRO A 179 -18.79 14.44 -19.83
N SER A 180 -19.76 15.18 -20.36
CA SER A 180 -21.15 14.72 -20.47
C SER A 180 -21.29 13.84 -21.73
N ILE A 181 -21.02 12.54 -21.60
CA ILE A 181 -21.15 11.58 -22.71
C ILE A 181 -22.03 10.38 -22.34
N ASP A 182 -22.88 9.98 -23.30
CA ASP A 182 -23.80 8.84 -23.18
C ASP A 182 -23.15 7.49 -23.57
N ALA A 183 -21.81 7.43 -23.62
CA ALA A 183 -21.02 6.26 -23.97
C ALA A 183 -19.94 5.98 -22.92
N PRO A 184 -19.44 4.73 -22.79
CA PRO A 184 -18.31 4.43 -21.93
C PRO A 184 -17.10 5.32 -22.27
N LEU A 185 -16.58 6.01 -21.26
CA LEU A 185 -15.39 6.84 -21.38
C LEU A 185 -14.15 5.96 -21.33
N GLY A 186 -13.37 5.92 -22.41
CA GLY A 186 -12.01 5.40 -22.37
C GLY A 186 -11.13 6.33 -21.53
N LEU A 187 -10.33 5.77 -20.63
CA LEU A 187 -9.44 6.51 -19.75
C LEU A 187 -8.08 5.83 -19.66
N THR A 188 -7.05 6.66 -19.61
CA THR A 188 -5.68 6.28 -19.26
C THR A 188 -5.15 7.37 -18.34
N GLY A 189 -4.49 6.98 -17.25
CA GLY A 189 -3.95 7.94 -16.31
C GLY A 189 -2.98 7.31 -15.33
N ALA A 190 -2.35 8.17 -14.53
CA ALA A 190 -1.45 7.78 -13.48
C ALA A 190 -1.76 8.54 -12.18
N VAL A 191 -1.54 7.88 -11.05
CA VAL A 191 -1.49 8.50 -9.73
C VAL A 191 -0.09 8.32 -9.20
N SER A 192 0.56 9.41 -8.80
CA SER A 192 1.92 9.38 -8.27
C SER A 192 2.00 10.09 -6.93
N TYR A 193 2.83 9.55 -6.03
CA TYR A 193 3.02 10.05 -4.67
C TYR A 193 4.50 10.32 -4.42
N TRP A 194 4.79 11.49 -3.82
CA TRP A 194 6.13 11.90 -3.41
C TRP A 194 6.14 12.20 -1.91
N LYS A 195 6.80 11.34 -1.15
CA LYS A 195 7.12 11.56 0.25
C LYS A 195 8.09 12.73 0.36
N ARG A 196 7.60 13.85 0.90
CA ARG A 196 8.36 15.11 1.03
C ARG A 196 8.66 15.76 -0.34
N GLY A 197 7.74 15.63 -1.31
CA GLY A 197 7.87 16.29 -2.62
C GLY A 197 7.98 17.82 -2.55
N ILE A 198 7.48 18.44 -1.47
CA ILE A 198 7.67 19.85 -1.16
C ILE A 198 8.53 19.97 0.09
N GLN A 199 9.64 20.69 -0.02
CA GLN A 199 10.41 21.22 1.11
C GLN A 199 10.60 22.71 0.86
N SER A 200 10.01 23.54 1.70
CA SER A 200 10.10 25.00 1.59
C SER A 200 10.38 25.63 2.96
N PRO A 201 11.10 26.77 2.99
CA PRO A 201 11.47 27.43 4.24
C PRO A 201 10.23 27.90 5.03
N PRO A 202 10.37 28.19 6.33
CA PRO A 202 9.21 28.42 7.19
C PRO A 202 8.34 29.59 6.72
N GLY A 203 7.03 29.33 6.64
CA GLY A 203 6.00 30.36 6.56
C GLY A 203 5.39 30.59 5.18
N ALA A 204 6.11 30.30 4.09
CA ALA A 204 5.59 30.38 2.72
C ALA A 204 6.17 29.22 1.88
N HIS A 205 5.29 28.47 1.24
CA HIS A 205 5.61 27.28 0.46
C HIS A 205 5.02 27.44 -0.93
N THR A 206 5.81 27.19 -1.95
CA THR A 206 5.32 27.16 -3.32
C THR A 206 5.39 25.72 -3.80
N PHE A 207 4.24 25.13 -4.07
CA PHE A 207 4.19 23.91 -4.88
C PHE A 207 4.32 24.31 -6.35
N ASP A 208 5.21 23.63 -7.07
CA ASP A 208 5.41 23.80 -8.51
C ASP A 208 5.31 22.43 -9.18
N MET A 209 4.20 22.19 -9.87
CA MET A 209 3.91 20.90 -10.49
C MET A 209 4.89 20.59 -11.63
N LEU A 210 5.28 21.57 -12.44
CA LEU A 210 6.21 21.36 -13.54
C LEU A 210 7.59 20.97 -13.02
N ARG A 211 8.05 21.63 -11.95
CA ARG A 211 9.30 21.27 -11.28
C ARG A 211 9.26 19.86 -10.68
N LEU A 212 8.15 19.47 -10.06
CA LEU A 212 7.97 18.12 -9.52
C LEU A 212 8.05 17.07 -10.64
N LEU A 213 7.37 17.34 -11.75
CA LEU A 213 7.32 16.49 -12.94
C LEU A 213 8.55 16.61 -13.85
N GLY A 214 9.52 17.47 -13.51
CA GLY A 214 10.76 17.65 -14.28
C GLY A 214 10.55 18.21 -15.69
N VAL A 215 9.43 18.89 -15.93
CA VAL A 215 9.02 19.43 -17.23
C VAL A 215 9.63 20.83 -17.40
N GLU A 216 10.41 21.00 -18.46
CA GLU A 216 11.07 22.28 -18.79
C GLU A 216 10.49 22.91 -20.06
N SER A 217 9.81 22.12 -20.89
CA SER A 217 9.20 22.60 -22.13
C SER A 217 7.97 23.48 -21.86
N PRO A 218 7.67 24.46 -22.75
CA PRO A 218 6.42 25.21 -22.68
C PRO A 218 5.22 24.27 -22.78
N VAL A 219 4.29 24.40 -21.84
CA VAL A 219 3.06 23.59 -21.83
C VAL A 219 1.97 24.30 -22.63
N SER A 220 1.22 23.55 -23.42
CA SER A 220 0.04 24.04 -24.13
C SER A 220 -1.18 23.16 -23.86
N PHE A 221 -2.37 23.71 -24.10
CA PHE A 221 -3.57 22.91 -24.26
C PHE A 221 -3.67 22.40 -25.68
N SER A 222 -4.26 21.22 -25.87
CA SER A 222 -4.49 20.68 -27.21
C SER A 222 -5.57 21.51 -27.93
N SER A 223 -5.41 21.75 -29.23
CA SER A 223 -6.46 22.34 -30.07
C SER A 223 -7.60 21.35 -30.37
N ASP A 224 -7.31 20.05 -30.22
CA ASP A 224 -8.18 18.96 -30.66
C ASP A 224 -8.91 18.31 -29.47
N ALA A 225 -8.60 18.74 -28.25
CA ALA A 225 -9.30 18.31 -27.04
C ALA A 225 -10.60 19.10 -26.87
N ASP A 226 -11.70 18.38 -26.60
CA ASP A 226 -12.98 19.00 -26.20
C ASP A 226 -12.82 19.79 -24.89
N MET A 227 -11.93 19.31 -24.00
CA MET A 227 -11.63 19.92 -22.71
C MET A 227 -10.19 19.64 -22.30
N SER A 228 -9.48 20.68 -21.86
CA SER A 228 -8.17 20.57 -21.18
C SER A 228 -8.25 21.28 -19.83
N ASN A 229 -7.78 20.63 -18.77
CA ASN A 229 -7.84 21.13 -17.41
C ASN A 229 -6.51 20.94 -16.68
N VAL A 230 -6.09 21.98 -15.95
CA VAL A 230 -5.08 21.89 -14.90
C VAL A 230 -5.77 22.26 -13.60
N PHE A 231 -5.85 21.30 -12.70
CA PHE A 231 -6.51 21.45 -11.42
C PHE A 231 -5.52 21.23 -10.29
N MET A 232 -5.36 22.23 -9.42
CA MET A 232 -4.50 22.12 -8.25
C MET A 232 -5.31 22.46 -7.00
N ILE A 233 -5.23 21.56 -6.02
CA ILE A 233 -5.77 21.74 -4.69
C ILE A 233 -4.60 21.72 -3.71
N ALA A 234 -4.65 22.60 -2.73
CA ALA A 234 -3.86 22.47 -1.53
C ALA A 234 -4.65 22.93 -0.31
N THR A 235 -4.32 22.38 0.85
CA THR A 235 -4.90 22.86 2.11
C THR A 235 -4.38 24.26 2.41
N ASN A 236 -5.30 25.18 2.70
CA ASN A 236 -4.95 26.50 3.19
C ASN A 236 -4.50 26.38 4.64
N LEU A 237 -3.20 26.54 4.85
CA LEU A 237 -2.58 26.50 6.18
C LEU A 237 -2.51 27.88 6.85
N THR A 238 -3.06 28.94 6.19
CA THR A 238 -3.02 30.32 6.68
C THR A 238 -4.07 30.61 7.75
N LEU A 239 -3.74 31.55 8.64
CA LEU A 239 -4.64 32.18 9.62
C LEU A 239 -4.71 33.70 9.34
N GLY A 240 -4.64 34.10 8.07
CA GLY A 240 -4.66 35.50 7.62
C GLY A 240 -6.01 35.85 6.99
N ALA A 241 -6.51 37.06 7.28
CA ALA A 241 -7.91 37.49 7.10
C ALA A 241 -8.56 37.06 5.76
N GLY A 242 -9.65 36.30 5.85
CA GLY A 242 -10.59 36.03 4.75
C GLY A 242 -10.87 34.55 4.48
N MET A 243 -10.06 33.62 4.98
CA MET A 243 -10.30 32.17 4.90
C MET A 243 -10.03 31.50 6.27
N ASP A 244 -10.84 30.52 6.63
CA ASP A 244 -10.74 29.78 7.87
C ASP A 244 -9.66 28.68 7.76
N LYS A 245 -9.05 28.33 8.89
CA LYS A 245 -8.09 27.22 8.97
C LYS A 245 -8.78 25.92 8.56
N GLY A 246 -8.29 25.27 7.50
CA GLY A 246 -8.89 24.05 6.95
C GLY A 246 -9.60 24.25 5.61
N ASP A 247 -9.72 25.50 5.14
CA ASP A 247 -10.16 25.79 3.77
C ASP A 247 -9.15 25.26 2.75
N TYR A 248 -9.57 25.11 1.49
CA TYR A 248 -8.69 24.68 0.40
C TYR A 248 -8.37 25.88 -0.49
N ALA A 249 -7.09 26.04 -0.83
CA ALA A 249 -6.70 26.85 -1.97
C ALA A 249 -6.87 25.98 -3.23
N VAL A 250 -7.79 26.39 -4.11
CA VAL A 250 -8.10 25.65 -5.32
C VAL A 250 -7.89 26.54 -6.54
N THR A 251 -7.20 26.01 -7.54
CA THR A 251 -7.00 26.68 -8.83
C THR A 251 -7.39 25.74 -9.95
N LEU A 252 -8.13 26.27 -10.92
CA LEU A 252 -8.52 25.58 -12.14
C LEU A 252 -8.14 26.45 -13.34
N THR A 253 -7.34 25.90 -14.24
CA THR A 253 -7.11 26.47 -15.57
C THR A 253 -7.74 25.55 -16.59
N THR A 254 -8.67 26.05 -17.40
CA THR A 254 -9.51 25.21 -18.27
C THR A 254 -9.72 25.83 -19.65
N THR A 255 -10.01 24.99 -20.65
CA THR A 255 -10.55 25.42 -21.95
C THR A 255 -12.08 25.46 -22.00
N THR A 256 -12.75 25.00 -20.93
CA THR A 256 -14.20 24.95 -20.88
C THR A 256 -14.78 26.33 -20.60
N PRO A 257 -15.71 26.84 -21.43
CA PRO A 257 -16.32 28.14 -21.21
C PRO A 257 -17.02 28.25 -19.86
N LEU A 258 -16.70 29.29 -19.10
CA LEU A 258 -17.29 29.54 -17.79
C LEU A 258 -18.70 30.12 -17.96
N THR A 259 -19.72 29.25 -17.91
CA THR A 259 -21.15 29.68 -17.93
C THR A 259 -21.60 30.22 -16.56
N GLU A 260 -22.81 30.81 -16.47
CA GLU A 260 -23.39 31.30 -15.21
C GLU A 260 -23.40 30.23 -14.10
N ALA A 261 -23.46 28.94 -14.44
CA ALA A 261 -23.38 27.83 -13.49
C ALA A 261 -22.04 27.76 -12.73
N VAL A 262 -20.95 28.29 -13.30
CA VAL A 262 -19.60 28.26 -12.73
C VAL A 262 -19.31 29.48 -11.83
N GLN A 263 -20.17 30.52 -11.86
CA GLN A 263 -20.00 31.71 -11.03
C GLN A 263 -20.13 31.42 -9.52
N GLY A 264 -20.87 30.37 -9.13
CA GLY A 264 -20.91 29.90 -7.75
C GLY A 264 -19.61 29.22 -7.28
N VAL A 265 -18.86 28.64 -8.22
CA VAL A 265 -17.61 27.90 -7.98
C VAL A 265 -16.43 28.85 -7.77
N ALA A 266 -16.46 30.02 -8.44
CA ALA A 266 -15.45 31.06 -8.32
C ALA A 266 -15.37 31.73 -6.93
N GLN A 267 -16.28 31.41 -6.00
CA GLN A 267 -16.27 31.94 -4.63
C GLN A 267 -15.18 31.34 -3.74
N TRP A 268 -14.73 30.12 -4.05
CA TRP A 268 -13.71 29.38 -3.27
C TRP A 268 -12.57 28.84 -4.15
N MET A 269 -12.60 29.12 -5.45
CA MET A 269 -11.63 28.65 -6.43
C MET A 269 -11.19 29.78 -7.37
N THR A 270 -9.90 29.85 -7.66
CA THR A 270 -9.38 30.71 -8.74
C THR A 270 -9.54 29.99 -10.06
N VAL A 271 -10.35 30.54 -10.97
CA VAL A 271 -10.60 29.93 -12.28
C VAL A 271 -10.04 30.80 -13.39
N THR A 272 -9.27 30.20 -14.30
CA THR A 272 -8.76 30.83 -15.52
C THR A 272 -9.25 30.06 -16.74
N GLU A 273 -9.89 30.77 -17.66
CA GLU A 273 -10.28 30.23 -18.97
C GLU A 273 -9.21 30.60 -20.02
N LEU A 274 -8.75 29.62 -20.78
CA LEU A 274 -7.83 29.80 -21.91
C LEU A 274 -8.42 29.17 -23.18
N PRO A 275 -8.15 29.70 -24.38
CA PRO A 275 -8.64 29.08 -25.60
C PRO A 275 -7.94 27.73 -25.87
N PRO A 276 -8.57 26.79 -26.60
CA PRO A 276 -7.90 25.59 -27.09
C PRO A 276 -6.63 25.93 -27.88
N GLY A 277 -5.57 25.13 -27.73
CA GLY A 277 -4.26 25.42 -28.34
C GLY A 277 -3.42 26.48 -27.62
N ALA A 278 -3.92 27.10 -26.54
CA ALA A 278 -3.18 28.15 -25.84
C ALA A 278 -1.94 27.60 -25.13
N LEU A 279 -0.87 28.40 -25.14
CA LEU A 279 0.24 28.23 -24.21
C LEU A 279 -0.24 28.57 -22.79
N VAL A 280 0.07 27.69 -21.84
CA VAL A 280 -0.31 27.85 -20.44
C VAL A 280 0.88 28.44 -19.69
N ASP A 281 0.69 29.60 -19.06
CA ASP A 281 1.75 30.23 -18.26
C ASP A 281 2.16 29.31 -17.08
N PRO A 282 3.46 29.12 -16.81
CA PRO A 282 3.93 28.26 -15.70
C PRO A 282 3.35 28.62 -14.32
N SER A 283 2.91 29.85 -14.11
CA SER A 283 2.22 30.24 -12.86
C SER A 283 0.90 29.49 -12.64
N HIS A 284 0.24 28.99 -13.68
CA HIS A 284 -0.95 28.13 -13.58
C HIS A 284 -0.66 26.72 -13.08
N PHE A 285 0.62 26.36 -12.91
CA PHE A 285 1.10 25.10 -12.34
C PHE A 285 1.68 25.29 -10.94
N ARG A 286 1.43 26.45 -10.33
CA ARG A 286 1.91 26.80 -9.00
C ARG A 286 0.76 27.10 -8.05
N ILE A 287 0.93 26.66 -6.80
CA ILE A 287 0.07 27.07 -5.70
C ILE A 287 0.92 27.50 -4.51
N ASP A 288 0.66 28.69 -4.02
CA ASP A 288 1.32 29.25 -2.85
C ASP A 288 0.51 28.93 -1.60
N LEU A 289 1.20 28.37 -0.62
CA LEU A 289 0.68 27.96 0.67
C LEU A 289 1.41 28.79 1.72
N SER A 290 0.70 29.22 2.75
CA SER A 290 1.39 29.81 3.91
C SER A 290 0.92 29.13 5.18
N GLY A 291 1.87 28.84 6.07
CA GLY A 291 1.60 28.06 7.27
C GLY A 291 2.79 27.23 7.73
N VAL A 292 2.73 26.75 8.96
CA VAL A 292 3.74 25.86 9.53
C VAL A 292 3.43 24.43 9.09
N MET A 293 4.37 23.81 8.38
CA MET A 293 4.35 22.41 7.94
C MET A 293 5.15 21.51 8.91
N PRO A 294 4.90 20.18 8.93
CA PRO A 294 5.71 19.26 9.71
C PRO A 294 7.18 19.29 9.26
N LEU A 295 8.09 19.04 10.21
CA LEU A 295 9.51 18.85 9.93
C LEU A 295 9.74 17.52 9.19
N ASN A 296 10.83 17.47 8.43
CA ASN A 296 11.37 16.22 7.90
C ASN A 296 11.98 15.38 9.03
N VAL A 297 11.19 14.46 9.60
CA VAL A 297 11.60 13.58 10.71
C VAL A 297 11.63 12.13 10.26
N ALA A 298 12.72 11.42 10.57
CA ALA A 298 12.83 9.99 10.37
C ALA A 298 12.70 9.25 11.71
N VAL A 299 11.71 8.37 11.81
CA VAL A 299 11.51 7.49 12.97
C VAL A 299 11.69 6.05 12.50
N SER A 300 12.59 5.31 13.15
CA SER A 300 12.87 3.92 12.81
C SER A 300 12.81 3.02 14.03
N LYS A 301 12.29 1.81 13.86
CA LYS A 301 12.23 0.78 14.90
C LYS A 301 12.94 -0.48 14.44
N GLN A 302 13.72 -1.06 15.34
CA GLN A 302 14.42 -2.32 15.11
C GLN A 302 14.36 -3.20 16.35
N ALA A 303 14.37 -4.52 16.13
CA ALA A 303 14.40 -5.53 17.17
C ALA A 303 15.62 -6.44 16.98
N SER A 304 16.37 -6.69 18.05
CA SER A 304 17.60 -7.50 18.02
C SER A 304 17.68 -8.45 19.22
N PRO A 305 17.88 -9.76 19.00
CA PRO A 305 17.99 -10.42 17.69
C PRO A 305 16.63 -10.52 16.97
N MET A 306 16.67 -10.61 15.62
CA MET A 306 15.48 -10.87 14.80
C MET A 306 14.95 -12.31 14.95
N GLU A 307 15.80 -13.23 15.44
CA GLU A 307 15.41 -14.59 15.80
C GLU A 307 15.69 -14.85 17.28
N ALA A 308 14.65 -15.23 18.01
CA ALA A 308 14.73 -15.54 19.44
C ALA A 308 14.31 -16.98 19.72
N SER A 309 14.83 -17.54 20.80
CA SER A 309 14.31 -18.79 21.36
C SER A 309 13.00 -18.54 22.09
N ARG A 310 12.23 -19.61 22.34
CA ARG A 310 11.01 -19.54 23.14
C ARG A 310 11.31 -18.98 24.53
N ASN A 311 10.52 -18.00 25.00
CA ASN A 311 10.76 -17.23 26.23
C ASN A 311 12.06 -16.40 26.20
N GLY A 312 12.66 -16.21 25.02
CA GLY A 312 13.83 -15.37 24.82
C GLY A 312 13.50 -13.89 24.95
N GLU A 313 14.56 -13.11 25.15
CA GLU A 313 14.51 -11.66 25.25
C GLU A 313 15.04 -11.02 23.98
N VAL A 314 14.39 -9.94 23.57
CA VAL A 314 14.74 -9.14 22.39
C VAL A 314 14.79 -7.69 22.78
N GLN A 315 15.85 -7.01 22.36
CA GLN A 315 16.01 -5.58 22.55
C GLN A 315 15.33 -4.84 21.40
N VAL A 316 14.40 -3.95 21.74
CA VAL A 316 13.76 -3.04 20.80
C VAL A 316 14.42 -1.68 20.93
N THR A 317 14.84 -1.11 19.80
CA THR A 317 15.39 0.24 19.72
C THR A 317 14.57 1.07 18.73
N VAL A 318 14.06 2.21 19.19
CA VAL A 318 13.38 3.20 18.37
C VAL A 318 14.25 4.45 18.28
N THR A 319 14.58 4.89 17.07
CA THR A 319 15.44 6.05 16.82
C THR A 319 14.66 7.14 16.10
N VAL A 320 14.69 8.36 16.65
CA VAL A 320 14.14 9.58 16.09
C VAL A 320 15.28 10.45 15.59
N ARG A 321 15.24 10.84 14.32
CA ARG A 321 16.22 11.72 13.69
C ARG A 321 15.53 12.93 13.07
N ASN A 322 16.07 14.11 13.34
CA ASN A 322 15.62 15.34 12.70
C ASN A 322 16.45 15.59 11.43
N ASP A 323 15.84 15.39 10.26
CA ASP A 323 16.46 15.56 8.95
C ASP A 323 16.23 16.94 8.34
N ASP A 324 15.70 17.86 9.14
CA ASP A 324 15.41 19.23 8.77
C ASP A 324 16.51 20.18 9.26
N ASP A 325 16.47 21.43 8.82
CA ASP A 325 17.37 22.51 9.26
C ASP A 325 16.82 23.31 10.46
N HIS A 326 15.64 22.94 10.95
CA HIS A 326 14.97 23.55 12.10
C HIS A 326 14.96 22.63 13.33
N GLN A 327 14.85 23.22 14.52
CA GLN A 327 14.76 22.47 15.77
C GLN A 327 13.40 21.78 15.94
N MET A 328 13.44 20.54 16.44
CA MET A 328 12.28 19.79 16.86
C MET A 328 12.12 19.92 18.38
N MET A 329 11.01 20.51 18.84
CA MET A 329 10.78 20.85 20.25
C MET A 329 9.81 19.88 20.91
N GLU A 330 9.85 19.76 22.24
CA GLU A 330 8.88 19.02 23.05
C GLU A 330 8.59 17.61 22.51
N VAL A 331 9.66 16.87 22.20
CA VAL A 331 9.56 15.56 21.58
C VAL A 331 9.13 14.53 22.60
N ALA A 332 8.05 13.80 22.30
CA ALA A 332 7.57 12.68 23.08
C ALA A 332 7.45 11.45 22.17
N LEU A 333 8.11 10.36 22.54
CA LEU A 333 8.02 9.07 21.89
C LEU A 333 7.23 8.11 22.78
N ASP A 334 6.24 7.45 22.20
CA ASP A 334 5.43 6.44 22.83
C ASP A 334 5.46 5.14 22.00
N ASP A 335 5.91 4.07 22.64
CA ASP A 335 5.92 2.72 22.09
C ASP A 335 5.15 1.72 22.97
N GLY A 336 4.21 2.20 23.79
CA GLY A 336 3.41 1.37 24.68
C GLY A 336 2.55 0.33 23.95
N ASP A 337 2.13 0.66 22.72
CA ASP A 337 1.22 -0.15 21.94
C ASP A 337 1.91 -1.24 21.11
N ALA A 338 3.25 -1.30 21.13
CA ALA A 338 4.06 -2.25 20.37
C ALA A 338 3.59 -3.71 20.52
N LEU A 339 3.08 -4.06 21.70
CA LEU A 339 2.76 -5.42 22.13
C LEU A 339 1.26 -5.75 22.17
N LEU A 340 0.37 -4.79 21.83
CA LEU A 340 -1.08 -4.98 21.97
C LEU A 340 -1.64 -6.17 21.17
N GLY A 341 -0.99 -6.57 20.08
CA GLY A 341 -1.38 -7.76 19.30
C GLY A 341 -1.10 -9.10 20.00
N TYR A 342 -0.30 -9.11 21.07
CA TYR A 342 0.20 -10.34 21.69
C TYR A 342 0.19 -10.30 23.24
N PRO A 343 -0.93 -9.92 23.88
CA PRO A 343 -0.97 -9.61 25.32
C PRO A 343 -0.70 -10.81 26.22
N THR A 344 -0.97 -12.04 25.75
CA THR A 344 -0.76 -13.27 26.51
C THR A 344 0.62 -13.91 26.30
N SER A 345 1.36 -13.47 25.28
CA SER A 345 2.61 -14.09 24.85
C SER A 345 3.81 -13.13 24.83
N THR A 346 3.62 -11.89 25.28
CA THR A 346 4.69 -10.89 25.36
C THR A 346 4.63 -10.12 26.66
N SER A 347 5.78 -9.59 27.08
CA SER A 347 5.87 -8.69 28.22
C SER A 347 7.14 -7.85 28.13
N VAL A 348 7.09 -6.60 28.56
CA VAL A 348 8.31 -5.79 28.73
C VAL A 348 9.11 -6.36 29.89
N ALA A 349 10.32 -6.85 29.61
CA ALA A 349 11.23 -7.42 30.60
C ALA A 349 12.02 -6.35 31.34
N SER A 350 12.44 -5.28 30.64
CA SER A 350 13.15 -4.14 31.24
C SER A 350 13.09 -2.90 30.35
N GLY A 351 13.30 -1.72 30.95
CA GLY A 351 13.25 -0.42 30.26
C GLY A 351 11.89 0.27 30.35
N SER A 352 11.74 1.36 29.60
CA SER A 352 10.50 2.12 29.43
C SER A 352 10.10 2.08 27.97
N THR A 353 8.81 2.02 27.66
CA THR A 353 8.29 2.15 26.29
C THR A 353 8.04 3.61 25.91
N GLY A 354 8.22 4.57 26.82
CA GLY A 354 8.11 5.99 26.55
C GLY A 354 9.41 6.76 26.81
N ALA A 355 9.66 7.79 26.00
CA ALA A 355 10.76 8.74 26.17
C ALA A 355 10.31 10.17 25.84
N ALA A 356 10.97 11.17 26.44
CA ALA A 356 10.74 12.57 26.10
C ALA A 356 12.06 13.33 26.07
N TRP A 357 12.18 14.24 25.10
CA TRP A 357 13.32 15.13 24.92
C TRP A 357 12.84 16.55 24.69
N ALA A 358 13.44 17.52 25.39
CA ALA A 358 13.04 18.91 25.24
C ALA A 358 13.29 19.44 23.82
N VAL A 359 14.41 19.04 23.21
CA VAL A 359 14.82 19.44 21.86
C VAL A 359 15.60 18.30 21.19
N ILE A 360 15.42 18.15 19.88
CA ILE A 360 16.34 17.44 18.97
C ILE A 360 16.79 18.43 17.90
N HIS A 361 18.10 18.70 17.85
CA HIS A 361 18.69 19.67 16.93
C HIS A 361 18.70 19.17 15.47
N PRO A 362 18.84 20.07 14.48
CA PRO A 362 19.06 19.69 13.09
C PRO A 362 20.16 18.63 12.92
N GLY A 363 19.85 17.54 12.22
CA GLY A 363 20.75 16.40 11.99
C GLY A 363 20.99 15.50 13.22
N GLU A 364 20.47 15.82 14.40
CA GLU A 364 20.63 15.03 15.61
C GLU A 364 19.69 13.81 15.62
N SER A 365 20.11 12.73 16.29
CA SER A 365 19.28 11.57 16.57
C SER A 365 19.20 11.27 18.07
N LYS A 366 18.03 10.82 18.54
CA LYS A 366 17.80 10.27 19.88
C LYS A 366 17.18 8.89 19.76
N SER A 367 17.49 8.01 20.72
CA SER A 367 16.95 6.65 20.72
C SER A 367 16.37 6.27 22.07
N LEU A 368 15.28 5.50 22.04
CA LEU A 368 14.74 4.74 23.15
C LEU A 368 15.10 3.26 22.97
N THR A 369 15.52 2.59 24.03
CA THR A 369 15.81 1.15 24.02
C THR A 369 15.15 0.46 25.21
N TYR A 370 14.46 -0.65 24.97
CA TYR A 370 13.85 -1.49 26.00
C TYR A 370 13.91 -2.97 25.60
N THR A 371 13.64 -3.87 26.54
CA THR A 371 13.71 -5.32 26.31
C THR A 371 12.33 -5.94 26.45
N VAL A 372 11.97 -6.78 25.50
CA VAL A 372 10.71 -7.56 25.48
C VAL A 372 11.03 -9.03 25.59
N LYS A 373 10.20 -9.77 26.33
CA LYS A 373 10.22 -11.23 26.38
C LYS A 373 9.11 -11.80 25.52
N LEU A 374 9.43 -12.80 24.68
CA LEU A 374 8.50 -13.42 23.74
C LEU A 374 8.27 -14.90 24.08
N GLY A 375 7.04 -15.26 24.43
CA GLY A 375 6.70 -16.56 25.02
C GLY A 375 6.34 -17.67 24.03
N SER A 376 5.46 -17.39 23.07
CA SER A 376 4.99 -18.39 22.08
C SER A 376 5.91 -18.43 20.86
N SER A 377 6.01 -19.58 20.19
CA SER A 377 6.69 -19.68 18.89
C SER A 377 5.81 -19.05 17.80
N GLY A 378 6.40 -18.30 16.87
CA GLY A 378 5.66 -17.58 15.84
C GLY A 378 6.44 -16.38 15.30
N VAL A 379 5.80 -15.58 14.47
CA VAL A 379 6.30 -14.27 14.05
C VAL A 379 5.54 -13.22 14.85
N TYR A 380 6.26 -12.29 15.47
CA TYR A 380 5.73 -11.15 16.19
C TYR A 380 6.00 -9.89 15.38
N THR A 381 4.94 -9.24 14.92
CA THR A 381 5.01 -7.91 14.29
C THR A 381 4.70 -6.85 15.34
N LEU A 382 5.74 -6.18 15.81
CA LEU A 382 5.62 -5.07 16.77
C LEU A 382 5.06 -3.85 16.06
N ARG A 383 3.92 -3.33 16.54
CA ARG A 383 3.25 -2.14 15.95
C ARG A 383 4.22 -0.94 15.90
N PRO A 384 4.07 0.00 14.96
CA PRO A 384 4.81 1.26 14.93
C PRO A 384 4.85 2.02 16.28
N ALA A 385 5.96 2.71 16.56
CA ALA A 385 6.05 3.68 17.66
C ALA A 385 5.60 5.06 17.16
N ALA A 386 4.92 5.82 18.02
CA ALA A 386 4.46 7.17 17.70
C ALA A 386 5.40 8.22 18.30
N VAL A 387 5.75 9.23 17.51
CA VAL A 387 6.54 10.39 17.96
C VAL A 387 5.74 11.66 17.74
N ARG A 388 5.54 12.41 18.82
CA ARG A 388 4.92 13.74 18.80
C ARG A 388 5.98 14.80 19.06
N TYR A 389 5.87 15.93 18.37
CA TYR A 389 6.78 17.06 18.55
C TYR A 389 6.10 18.38 18.24
N VAL A 390 6.73 19.49 18.64
CA VAL A 390 6.31 20.86 18.36
C VAL A 390 7.29 21.53 17.40
N HIS A 391 6.75 22.17 16.37
CA HIS A 391 7.49 23.04 15.45
C HIS A 391 6.64 24.26 15.11
N GLY A 392 7.25 25.45 15.07
CA GLY A 392 6.54 26.71 14.80
C GLY A 392 5.30 26.95 15.67
N GLY A 393 5.31 26.46 16.92
CA GLY A 393 4.18 26.54 17.86
C GLY A 393 3.01 25.59 17.55
N LYS A 394 3.15 24.66 16.61
CA LYS A 394 2.17 23.62 16.29
C LYS A 394 2.70 22.23 16.63
N ALA A 395 1.81 21.34 17.04
CA ALA A 395 2.13 19.94 17.29
C ALA A 395 1.98 19.10 16.02
N PHE A 396 2.88 18.15 15.83
CA PHE A 396 2.92 17.19 14.73
C PHE A 396 3.18 15.78 15.27
N SER A 397 2.86 14.76 14.48
CA SER A 397 3.09 13.36 14.79
C SER A 397 3.75 12.64 13.62
N GLN A 398 4.56 11.64 13.93
CA GLN A 398 5.20 10.76 12.96
C GLN A 398 5.36 9.36 13.55
N ASP A 399 5.06 8.34 12.76
CA ASP A 399 5.19 6.95 13.20
C ASP A 399 6.46 6.29 12.62
N SER A 400 6.96 5.28 13.34
CA SER A 400 8.04 4.42 12.88
C SER A 400 7.55 3.33 11.91
N ASN A 401 8.48 2.61 11.28
CA ASN A 401 8.16 1.29 10.71
C ASN A 401 7.78 0.28 11.84
N PRO A 402 7.04 -0.81 11.53
CA PRO A 402 6.92 -1.94 12.43
C PRO A 402 8.25 -2.72 12.51
N ALA A 403 8.39 -3.57 13.52
CA ALA A 403 9.55 -4.47 13.65
C ALA A 403 9.13 -5.92 13.83
N GLU A 404 9.72 -6.82 13.06
CA GLU A 404 9.42 -8.26 13.13
C GLU A 404 10.46 -9.04 13.95
N VAL A 405 9.96 -9.99 14.73
CA VAL A 405 10.79 -10.96 15.45
C VAL A 405 10.22 -12.36 15.28
N ARG A 406 11.09 -13.31 14.90
CA ARG A 406 10.73 -14.73 14.79
C ARG A 406 11.15 -15.48 16.04
N VAL A 407 10.20 -16.19 16.65
CA VAL A 407 10.46 -17.09 17.77
C VAL A 407 10.41 -18.52 17.27
N SER A 408 11.58 -19.16 17.28
CA SER A 408 11.77 -20.51 16.75
C SER A 408 10.85 -21.52 17.41
N ARG A 409 10.26 -22.40 16.60
CA ARG A 409 9.59 -23.61 17.10
C ARG A 409 10.63 -24.54 17.72
N PRO A 410 10.31 -25.25 18.82
CA PRO A 410 11.19 -26.31 19.28
C PRO A 410 11.41 -27.31 18.14
N SER A 411 12.66 -27.71 17.95
CA SER A 411 13.04 -28.66 16.90
C SER A 411 12.24 -29.97 17.07
N ALA A 412 11.65 -30.47 15.97
CA ALA A 412 10.89 -31.71 15.98
C ALA A 412 11.79 -32.93 16.23
N LEU A 413 13.07 -32.85 15.87
CA LEU A 413 14.00 -33.98 15.96
C LEU A 413 14.32 -34.40 17.41
N PRO A 414 14.70 -33.49 18.34
CA PRO A 414 14.83 -33.82 19.76
C PRO A 414 13.54 -34.35 20.38
N PHE A 415 12.39 -33.75 20.04
CA PHE A 415 11.10 -34.20 20.56
C PHE A 415 10.76 -35.63 20.12
N VAL A 416 10.93 -35.95 18.82
CA VAL A 416 10.72 -37.31 18.30
C VAL A 416 11.74 -38.28 18.89
N ALA A 417 13.01 -37.89 19.02
CA ALA A 417 14.03 -38.74 19.62
C ALA A 417 13.72 -39.07 21.09
N GLU A 418 13.26 -38.09 21.87
CA GLU A 418 12.88 -38.28 23.27
C GLU A 418 11.60 -39.11 23.43
N ALA A 419 10.59 -38.87 22.57
CA ALA A 419 9.37 -39.68 22.52
C ALA A 419 9.68 -41.14 22.16
N VAL A 420 10.53 -41.38 21.17
CA VAL A 420 10.97 -42.73 20.77
C VAL A 420 11.77 -43.39 21.89
N ALA A 421 12.72 -42.69 22.50
CA ALA A 421 13.54 -43.23 23.59
C ALA A 421 12.70 -43.59 24.83
N SER A 422 11.75 -42.73 25.21
CA SER A 422 10.85 -42.98 26.35
C SER A 422 9.88 -44.13 26.08
N THR A 423 9.35 -44.21 24.86
CA THR A 423 8.49 -45.31 24.41
C THR A 423 9.25 -46.63 24.37
N TRP A 424 10.47 -46.63 23.84
CA TRP A 424 11.36 -47.79 23.83
C TRP A 424 11.64 -48.28 25.25
N SER A 425 12.06 -47.39 26.15
CA SER A 425 12.35 -47.71 27.55
C SER A 425 11.13 -48.26 28.30
N SER A 426 9.95 -47.70 28.04
CA SER A 426 8.71 -48.13 28.70
C SER A 426 8.25 -49.50 28.19
N THR A 427 8.35 -49.71 26.87
CA THR A 427 7.96 -50.98 26.23
C THR A 427 8.96 -52.09 26.55
N SER A 428 10.26 -51.79 26.61
CA SER A 428 11.28 -52.76 27.03
C SER A 428 11.04 -53.22 28.46
N ARG A 429 10.76 -52.29 29.38
CA ARG A 429 10.43 -52.61 30.80
C ARG A 429 9.15 -53.43 30.92
N ALA A 430 8.13 -53.14 30.12
CA ALA A 430 6.92 -53.95 30.09
C ALA A 430 7.20 -55.38 29.62
N LEU A 431 8.05 -55.55 28.61
CA LEU A 431 8.47 -56.87 28.11
C LEU A 431 9.41 -57.60 29.06
N ASP A 432 10.24 -56.91 29.84
CA ASP A 432 11.15 -57.53 30.81
C ASP A 432 10.41 -58.47 31.78
N GLY A 433 9.19 -58.09 32.19
CA GLY A 433 8.35 -58.92 33.06
C GLY A 433 7.92 -60.26 32.45
N PHE A 434 7.78 -60.33 31.13
CA PHE A 434 7.38 -61.54 30.40
C PHE A 434 8.56 -62.33 29.83
N THR A 435 9.72 -61.69 29.71
CA THR A 435 10.87 -62.22 28.95
C THR A 435 12.08 -62.50 29.83
N GLY A 436 11.94 -62.34 31.15
CA GLY A 436 13.00 -62.59 32.12
C GLY A 436 14.14 -61.56 32.03
N GLY A 437 13.82 -60.28 31.76
CA GLY A 437 14.80 -59.20 31.65
C GLY A 437 15.43 -59.01 30.26
N ASN A 438 14.86 -59.62 29.22
CA ASN A 438 15.36 -59.53 27.84
C ASN A 438 14.49 -58.62 26.94
N GLY A 439 13.68 -57.74 27.51
CA GLY A 439 12.68 -56.95 26.82
C GLY A 439 13.28 -56.04 25.76
N SER A 440 14.43 -55.41 26.05
CA SER A 440 15.15 -54.57 25.06
C SER A 440 15.66 -55.38 23.86
N SER A 441 16.24 -56.56 24.10
CA SER A 441 16.75 -57.44 23.06
C SER A 441 15.64 -57.97 22.15
N ILE A 442 14.48 -58.30 22.73
CA ILE A 442 13.30 -58.74 21.97
C ILE A 442 12.75 -57.60 21.14
N LEU A 443 12.63 -56.39 21.71
CA LEU A 443 12.14 -55.22 21.00
C LEU A 443 13.04 -54.87 19.80
N MET A 444 14.36 -54.98 19.98
CA MET A 444 15.37 -54.80 18.93
C MET A 444 15.24 -55.84 17.82
N ALA A 445 15.11 -57.13 18.18
CA ALA A 445 14.91 -58.20 17.21
C ALA A 445 13.60 -58.02 16.40
N SER A 446 12.50 -57.64 17.06
CA SER A 446 11.23 -57.38 16.37
C SER A 446 11.29 -56.14 15.48
N THR A 447 11.98 -55.07 15.91
CA THR A 447 12.16 -53.87 15.10
C THR A 447 13.01 -54.16 13.87
N ALA A 448 14.09 -54.93 14.02
CA ALA A 448 14.94 -55.36 12.92
C ALA A 448 14.19 -56.27 11.93
N ALA A 449 13.34 -57.18 12.42
CA ALA A 449 12.51 -58.03 11.56
C ALA A 449 11.49 -57.19 10.75
N TRP A 450 10.86 -56.20 11.37
CA TRP A 450 9.96 -55.27 10.68
C TRP A 450 10.69 -54.41 9.66
N ALA A 451 11.86 -53.87 9.99
CA ALA A 451 12.68 -53.10 9.06
C ALA A 451 13.12 -53.96 7.85
N ALA A 452 13.53 -55.21 8.08
CA ALA A 452 13.86 -56.15 7.02
C ALA A 452 12.64 -56.49 6.13
N ALA A 453 11.46 -56.65 6.73
CA ALA A 453 10.22 -56.89 5.99
C ALA A 453 9.82 -55.68 5.13
N LEU A 454 9.93 -54.46 5.68
CA LEU A 454 9.68 -53.21 4.95
C LEU A 454 10.68 -53.04 3.80
N ALA A 455 11.98 -53.20 4.07
CA ALA A 455 13.02 -53.13 3.05
C ALA A 455 12.82 -54.20 1.95
N PHE A 456 12.37 -55.40 2.31
CA PHE A 456 12.03 -56.44 1.33
C PHE A 456 10.80 -56.08 0.49
N MET A 457 9.77 -55.48 1.09
CA MET A 457 8.59 -54.99 0.37
C MET A 457 8.94 -53.84 -0.58
N GLU A 458 9.77 -52.90 -0.13
CA GLU A 458 10.29 -51.80 -0.96
C GLU A 458 11.16 -52.32 -2.10
N TYR A 459 12.09 -53.22 -1.82
CA TYR A 459 12.91 -53.89 -2.83
C TYR A 459 12.05 -54.61 -3.87
N ARG A 460 11.02 -55.32 -3.43
CA ARG A 460 10.07 -56.00 -4.34
C ARG A 460 9.24 -55.01 -5.14
N GLY A 461 8.82 -53.89 -4.55
CA GLY A 461 8.13 -52.79 -5.23
C GLY A 461 9.00 -52.14 -6.29
N PHE A 462 10.24 -51.81 -5.95
CA PHE A 462 11.24 -51.26 -6.86
C PHE A 462 11.59 -52.23 -7.99
N ARG A 463 11.69 -53.54 -7.68
CA ARG A 463 11.92 -54.58 -8.69
C ARG A 463 10.73 -54.75 -9.64
N LYS A 464 9.49 -54.64 -9.14
CA LYS A 464 8.27 -54.63 -9.96
C LYS A 464 8.21 -53.41 -10.88
N TRP A 465 8.62 -52.24 -10.38
CA TRP A 465 8.71 -51.00 -11.17
C TRP A 465 9.77 -51.12 -12.29
N LEU A 466 10.93 -51.71 -11.98
CA LEU A 466 11.99 -51.99 -12.97
C LEU A 466 11.63 -53.07 -13.98
N SER A 467 10.78 -54.04 -13.63
CA SER A 467 10.34 -55.09 -14.55
C SER A 467 9.20 -54.69 -15.47
N GLY A 468 8.73 -53.43 -15.39
CA GLY A 468 7.51 -52.97 -16.05
C GLY A 468 6.25 -53.46 -15.33
N GLY A 469 5.29 -52.55 -15.14
CA GLY A 469 3.91 -52.92 -14.81
C GLY A 469 3.26 -53.74 -15.92
#